data_AF-A0A1S3FNN9-F1
#
_entry.id   AF-A0A1S3FNN9-F1
#
_cell.length_a   1.000
_cell.length_b   1.000
_cell.length_c   1.000
_cell.angle_alpha   90.00
_cell.angle_beta   90.00
_cell.angle_gamma   90.00
#
_symmetry.space_group_name_H-M   'P 1'
#
loop_
_entity.id
_entity.type
_entity.pdbx_description
1 polymer ?
#
loop_
_entity_poly.entity_id
_entity_poly.type
_entity_poly.pdbx_seq_one_letter_code
_entity_poly.pdbx_strand_id
1 'polypeptide(L)'
;MEPSPPDAAAEDDFDSFLEKFQSQPYRGGFHEDQWEEEFDKIPLFMKKAPSEIDPKENPDLACLQSIIHDEERSPEEQAKTYKDEGNDYFKEKDYKKAVISYTEGLKKKCADPDLNAVLYTNRAAAQYYLGNFRSALSDVTAARKLKPSHLKAIIRGALCHLELKHFAEAVSWCDEGLQIDAKEKKLIEMRSKADKLRRTEQRDVRKAKLKEKREQNQNEALLQAIKARNIKLIFEAADEDEDSVSSGLSENPYGARLSLDGQGRLSWPVLFLYPEYAQSDFISAFHEDSRFIDHLMVMFGEMPSWDSERKYCPDHLEVYFEDEDRAELYQVPPMSTLLQVLQHPRYFVKALTPAFLVCVGGSSFCKNYLRGRKVYRVK
;
A
#
# COMPACT_ATOMS: atom_id res chain seq x y z
N MET A 1 -39.23 -9.47 42.07
CA MET A 1 -40.21 -9.31 40.98
C MET A 1 -40.67 -10.72 40.65
N GLU A 2 -41.87 -11.06 41.07
CA GLU A 2 -42.54 -12.29 40.64
C GLU A 2 -42.71 -12.25 39.11
N PRO A 3 -42.66 -13.40 38.41
CA PRO A 3 -43.00 -13.44 37.00
C PRO A 3 -44.48 -13.12 36.85
N SER A 4 -44.80 -12.16 35.98
CA SER A 4 -46.17 -11.91 35.55
C SER A 4 -46.78 -13.20 35.00
N PRO A 5 -48.07 -13.50 35.26
CA PRO A 5 -48.73 -14.65 34.66
C PRO A 5 -48.70 -14.52 33.12
N PRO A 6 -48.61 -15.64 32.38
CA PRO A 6 -48.70 -15.60 30.93
C PRO A 6 -50.04 -14.98 30.51
N ASP A 7 -49.99 -14.15 29.47
CA ASP A 7 -51.13 -13.41 28.95
C ASP A 7 -52.05 -14.41 28.22
N ALA A 8 -53.12 -14.85 28.88
CA ALA A 8 -54.00 -15.92 28.38
C ALA A 8 -54.56 -15.66 26.96
N ALA A 9 -54.65 -14.40 26.55
CA ALA A 9 -55.07 -14.02 25.20
C ALA A 9 -54.03 -14.34 24.11
N ALA A 10 -52.74 -14.37 24.44
CA ALA A 10 -51.66 -14.74 23.52
C ALA A 10 -51.50 -16.26 23.40
N GLU A 11 -51.81 -17.00 24.47
CA GLU A 11 -51.87 -18.47 24.45
C GLU A 11 -53.05 -18.96 23.59
N ASP A 12 -54.24 -18.36 23.73
CA ASP A 12 -55.42 -18.68 22.89
C ASP A 12 -55.19 -18.40 21.38
N ASP A 13 -54.46 -17.33 21.04
CA ASP A 13 -54.14 -16.96 19.65
C ASP A 13 -53.10 -17.91 19.03
N PHE A 14 -52.09 -18.31 19.82
CA PHE A 14 -51.10 -19.29 19.38
C PHE A 14 -51.70 -20.70 19.24
N ASP A 15 -52.56 -21.13 20.17
CA ASP A 15 -53.27 -22.39 20.06
C ASP A 15 -54.17 -22.39 18.82
N SER A 16 -54.94 -21.32 18.57
CA SER A 16 -55.74 -21.17 17.35
C SER A 16 -54.90 -21.19 16.06
N PHE A 17 -53.67 -20.65 16.10
CA PHE A 17 -52.72 -20.75 15.00
C PHE A 17 -52.23 -22.19 14.79
N LEU A 18 -51.88 -22.91 15.85
CA LEU A 18 -51.49 -24.31 15.79
C LEU A 18 -52.62 -25.21 15.28
N GLU A 19 -53.88 -24.87 15.56
CA GLU A 19 -55.04 -25.59 15.03
C GLU A 19 -55.08 -25.63 13.49
N LYS A 20 -54.52 -24.60 12.82
CA LYS A 20 -54.44 -24.52 11.35
C LYS A 20 -53.52 -25.58 10.74
N PHE A 21 -52.63 -26.17 11.53
CA PHE A 21 -51.61 -27.13 11.11
C PHE A 21 -51.75 -28.48 11.83
N GLN A 22 -52.94 -28.83 12.35
CA GLN A 22 -53.15 -30.09 13.07
C GLN A 22 -52.83 -31.33 12.22
N SER A 23 -51.91 -32.15 12.69
CA SER A 23 -51.72 -33.53 12.24
C SER A 23 -52.64 -34.48 13.03
N GLN A 24 -52.98 -35.64 12.44
CA GLN A 24 -53.70 -36.67 13.19
C GLN A 24 -52.82 -37.17 14.35
N PRO A 25 -53.35 -37.37 15.57
CA PRO A 25 -52.57 -37.93 16.67
C PRO A 25 -52.00 -39.28 16.24
N TYR A 26 -50.70 -39.48 16.43
CA TYR A 26 -50.01 -40.71 16.04
C TYR A 26 -50.72 -41.93 16.63
N ARG A 27 -51.29 -42.78 15.78
CA ARG A 27 -52.01 -44.00 16.18
C ARG A 27 -51.35 -45.22 15.57
N GLY A 28 -50.56 -45.89 16.39
CA GLY A 28 -49.78 -47.08 16.06
C GLY A 28 -48.62 -47.16 17.04
N GLY A 29 -48.19 -48.36 17.41
CA GLY A 29 -46.90 -48.50 18.10
C GLY A 29 -45.78 -48.29 17.09
N PHE A 30 -44.60 -47.91 17.56
CA PHE A 30 -43.42 -47.77 16.70
C PHE A 30 -43.12 -49.08 15.96
N HIS A 31 -43.12 -49.04 14.62
CA HIS A 31 -42.85 -50.19 13.79
C HIS A 31 -41.36 -50.24 13.40
N GLU A 32 -40.65 -51.24 13.93
CA GLU A 32 -39.19 -51.42 13.74
C GLU A 32 -38.77 -51.57 12.27
N ASP A 33 -39.69 -51.94 11.38
CA ASP A 33 -39.39 -52.10 9.95
C ASP A 33 -39.58 -50.80 9.12
N GLN A 34 -40.28 -49.78 9.66
CA GLN A 34 -40.62 -48.52 8.95
C GLN A 34 -40.13 -47.27 9.68
N TRP A 35 -39.34 -47.42 10.75
CA TRP A 35 -38.95 -46.32 11.62
C TRP A 35 -38.18 -45.20 10.91
N GLU A 36 -37.31 -45.52 9.95
CA GLU A 36 -36.55 -44.50 9.24
C GLU A 36 -37.47 -43.56 8.46
N GLU A 37 -38.54 -44.10 7.86
CA GLU A 37 -39.53 -43.34 7.10
C GLU A 37 -40.43 -42.50 8.02
N GLU A 38 -40.70 -42.99 9.24
CA GLU A 38 -41.45 -42.23 10.25
C GLU A 38 -40.62 -41.08 10.84
N PHE A 39 -39.33 -41.31 11.11
CA PHE A 39 -38.42 -40.27 11.60
C PHE A 39 -38.11 -39.22 10.55
N ASP A 40 -38.00 -39.60 9.27
CA ASP A 40 -37.78 -38.63 8.18
C ASP A 40 -38.98 -37.68 8.01
N LYS A 41 -40.18 -38.01 8.53
CA LYS A 41 -41.34 -37.09 8.54
C LYS A 41 -41.28 -36.05 9.65
N ILE A 42 -40.46 -36.25 10.68
CA ILE A 42 -40.33 -35.33 11.81
C ILE A 42 -39.29 -34.26 11.47
N PRO A 43 -39.63 -32.95 11.48
CA PRO A 43 -38.71 -31.88 11.10
C PRO A 43 -37.33 -31.91 11.77
N LEU A 44 -37.28 -32.35 13.04
CA LEU A 44 -36.04 -32.42 13.82
C LEU A 44 -35.08 -33.54 13.36
N PHE A 45 -35.61 -34.62 12.79
CA PHE A 45 -34.85 -35.82 12.42
C PHE A 45 -34.75 -36.04 10.91
N MET A 46 -35.40 -35.19 10.13
CA MET A 46 -35.41 -35.22 8.67
C MET A 46 -33.99 -35.09 8.10
N LYS A 47 -33.56 -36.04 7.29
CA LYS A 47 -32.23 -36.03 6.65
C LYS A 47 -32.10 -34.94 5.58
N LYS A 48 -33.21 -34.59 4.92
CA LYS A 48 -33.29 -33.56 3.87
C LYS A 48 -34.64 -32.84 3.88
N ALA A 49 -34.63 -31.52 4.01
CA ALA A 49 -35.84 -30.72 3.86
C ALA A 49 -36.34 -30.75 2.39
N PRO A 50 -37.66 -30.90 2.15
CA PRO A 50 -38.24 -30.80 0.82
C PRO A 50 -38.09 -29.37 0.26
N SER A 51 -37.96 -29.24 -1.06
CA SER A 51 -37.76 -27.95 -1.72
C SER A 51 -39.02 -27.07 -1.71
N GLU A 52 -40.20 -27.68 -1.65
CA GLU A 52 -41.49 -27.02 -1.46
C GLU A 52 -42.22 -27.75 -0.33
N ILE A 53 -42.75 -26.98 0.62
CA ILE A 53 -43.42 -27.51 1.81
C ILE A 53 -44.92 -27.48 1.55
N ASP A 54 -45.52 -28.66 1.32
CA ASP A 54 -46.98 -28.79 1.24
C ASP A 54 -47.56 -28.91 2.67
N PRO A 55 -48.40 -27.96 3.12
CA PRO A 55 -49.04 -28.01 4.43
C PRO A 55 -49.88 -29.26 4.70
N LYS A 56 -50.34 -29.97 3.65
CA LYS A 56 -51.11 -31.21 3.80
C LYS A 56 -50.23 -32.42 4.07
N GLU A 57 -49.05 -32.46 3.47
CA GLU A 57 -48.10 -33.59 3.58
C GLU A 57 -47.17 -33.42 4.78
N ASN A 58 -46.79 -32.18 5.11
CA ASN A 58 -45.85 -31.87 6.19
C ASN A 58 -46.39 -30.72 7.05
N PRO A 59 -47.48 -30.93 7.81
CA PRO A 59 -48.12 -29.89 8.62
C PRO A 59 -47.16 -29.26 9.65
N ASP A 60 -46.32 -30.07 10.30
CA ASP A 60 -45.36 -29.58 11.31
C ASP A 60 -44.25 -28.71 10.67
N LEU A 61 -43.79 -29.10 9.48
CA LEU A 61 -42.78 -28.34 8.73
C LEU A 61 -43.38 -27.02 8.19
N ALA A 62 -44.64 -27.04 7.76
CA ALA A 62 -45.38 -25.87 7.32
C ALA A 62 -45.68 -24.90 8.47
N CYS A 63 -45.96 -25.43 9.67
CA CYS A 63 -46.10 -24.66 10.90
C CYS A 63 -44.79 -23.97 11.30
N LEU A 64 -43.67 -24.70 11.27
CA LEU A 64 -42.35 -24.10 11.51
C LEU A 64 -42.00 -23.04 10.47
N GLN A 65 -42.30 -23.30 9.20
CA GLN A 65 -42.08 -22.34 8.13
C GLN A 65 -42.93 -21.07 8.32
N SER A 66 -44.20 -21.19 8.69
CA SER A 66 -45.08 -20.05 8.93
C SER A 66 -44.66 -19.26 10.18
N ILE A 67 -44.13 -19.90 11.22
CA ILE A 67 -43.57 -19.20 12.40
C ILE A 67 -42.30 -18.40 12.05
N ILE A 68 -41.45 -18.96 11.19
CA ILE A 68 -40.17 -18.34 10.78
C ILE A 68 -40.39 -17.24 9.73
N HIS A 69 -41.31 -17.46 8.79
CA HIS A 69 -41.59 -16.59 7.65
C HIS A 69 -42.95 -15.89 7.77
N ASP A 70 -43.39 -15.59 8.98
CA ASP A 70 -44.64 -14.87 9.23
C ASP A 70 -44.62 -13.49 8.54
N GLU A 71 -45.13 -13.43 7.31
CA GLU A 71 -45.20 -12.23 6.48
C GLU A 71 -46.22 -11.22 7.04
N GLU A 72 -47.05 -11.62 8.02
CA GLU A 72 -48.00 -10.73 8.70
C GLU A 72 -47.32 -9.84 9.75
N ARG A 73 -46.09 -10.17 10.17
CA ARG A 73 -45.33 -9.31 11.09
C ARG A 73 -44.94 -8.01 10.42
N SER A 74 -45.07 -6.90 11.15
CA SER A 74 -44.68 -5.59 10.66
C SER A 74 -43.21 -5.56 10.24
N PRO A 75 -42.83 -4.76 9.21
CA PRO A 75 -41.42 -4.58 8.83
C PRO A 75 -40.50 -4.21 10.01
N GLU A 76 -41.05 -3.47 10.98
CA GLU A 76 -40.38 -3.10 12.23
C GLU A 76 -40.07 -4.30 13.13
N GLU A 77 -41.03 -5.22 13.31
CA GLU A 77 -40.82 -6.44 14.11
C GLU A 77 -39.83 -7.38 13.42
N GLN A 78 -39.95 -7.56 12.10
CA GLN A 78 -38.99 -8.35 11.34
C GLN A 78 -37.57 -7.77 11.47
N ALA A 79 -37.43 -6.44 11.34
CA ALA A 79 -36.15 -5.77 11.53
C ALA A 79 -35.58 -5.91 12.96
N LYS A 80 -36.46 -5.95 13.99
CA LYS A 80 -36.06 -6.21 15.38
C LYS A 80 -35.55 -7.64 15.56
N THR A 81 -36.23 -8.64 14.99
CA THR A 81 -35.78 -10.05 15.05
C THR A 81 -34.38 -10.19 14.46
N TYR A 82 -34.14 -9.66 13.26
CA TYR A 82 -32.81 -9.69 12.65
C TYR A 82 -31.76 -8.90 13.43
N LYS A 83 -32.15 -7.81 14.10
CA LYS A 83 -31.28 -7.05 15.01
C LYS A 83 -30.89 -7.92 16.21
N ASP A 84 -31.81 -8.69 16.78
CA ASP A 84 -31.54 -9.55 17.93
C ASP A 84 -30.71 -10.79 17.54
N GLU A 85 -31.01 -11.45 16.42
CA GLU A 85 -30.17 -12.49 15.83
C GLU A 85 -28.73 -11.99 15.57
N GLY A 86 -28.60 -10.81 14.97
CA GLY A 86 -27.31 -10.18 14.72
C GLY A 86 -26.56 -9.88 16.02
N ASN A 87 -27.26 -9.54 17.10
CA ASN A 87 -26.65 -9.32 18.42
C ASN A 87 -26.13 -10.63 19.02
N ASP A 88 -26.84 -11.74 18.81
CA ASP A 88 -26.43 -13.05 19.31
C ASP A 88 -25.19 -13.56 18.57
N TYR A 89 -25.18 -13.51 17.23
CA TYR A 89 -23.96 -13.79 16.45
C TYR A 89 -22.79 -12.88 16.84
N PHE A 90 -23.06 -11.61 17.18
CA PHE A 90 -22.03 -10.69 17.64
C PHE A 90 -21.46 -11.08 19.01
N LYS A 91 -22.29 -11.56 19.94
CA LYS A 91 -21.83 -12.09 21.24
C LYS A 91 -20.98 -13.35 21.05
N GLU A 92 -21.33 -14.20 20.09
CA GLU A 92 -20.57 -15.39 19.69
C GLU A 92 -19.28 -15.06 18.92
N LYS A 93 -19.05 -13.77 18.61
CA LYS A 93 -17.94 -13.27 17.78
C LYS A 93 -17.97 -13.76 16.34
N ASP A 94 -19.10 -14.31 15.87
CA ASP A 94 -19.33 -14.58 14.45
C ASP A 94 -19.76 -13.29 13.75
N TYR A 95 -18.80 -12.39 13.56
CA TYR A 95 -19.05 -11.08 12.97
C TYR A 95 -19.55 -11.15 11.52
N LYS A 96 -19.24 -12.23 10.79
CA LYS A 96 -19.71 -12.41 9.41
C LYS A 96 -21.22 -12.65 9.39
N LYS A 97 -21.72 -13.58 10.21
CA LYS A 97 -23.16 -13.82 10.33
C LYS A 97 -23.89 -12.61 10.90
N ALA A 98 -23.30 -11.94 11.90
CA ALA A 98 -23.85 -10.71 12.44
C ALA A 98 -24.08 -9.63 11.35
N VAL A 99 -23.09 -9.42 10.46
CA VAL A 99 -23.23 -8.50 9.32
C VAL A 99 -24.39 -8.88 8.40
N ILE A 100 -24.56 -10.18 8.12
CA ILE A 100 -25.63 -10.69 7.27
C ILE A 100 -26.99 -10.39 7.93
N SER A 101 -27.18 -10.80 9.20
CA SER A 101 -28.43 -10.56 9.93
C SER A 101 -28.78 -9.08 9.99
N TYR A 102 -27.84 -8.19 10.34
CA TYR A 102 -28.13 -6.75 10.33
C TYR A 102 -28.46 -6.21 8.93
N THR A 103 -27.88 -6.79 7.88
CA THR A 103 -28.18 -6.40 6.49
C THR A 103 -29.58 -6.83 6.09
N GLU A 104 -30.02 -8.03 6.47
CA GLU A 104 -31.40 -8.47 6.27
C GLU A 104 -32.39 -7.60 7.04
N GLY A 105 -32.07 -7.22 8.29
CA GLY A 105 -32.86 -6.26 9.06
C GLY A 105 -33.03 -4.91 8.34
N LEU A 106 -31.93 -4.36 7.78
CA LEU A 106 -31.98 -3.11 7.01
C LEU A 106 -32.77 -3.25 5.68
N LYS A 107 -32.82 -4.44 5.07
CA LYS A 107 -33.60 -4.69 3.84
C LYS A 107 -35.10 -4.66 4.08
N LYS A 108 -35.58 -4.87 5.31
CA LYS A 108 -37.00 -4.80 5.65
C LYS A 108 -37.59 -3.39 5.52
N LYS A 109 -36.74 -2.36 5.37
CA LYS A 109 -37.15 -0.95 5.16
C LYS A 109 -38.17 -0.47 6.22
N CYS A 110 -37.88 -0.75 7.49
CA CYS A 110 -38.71 -0.21 8.57
C CYS A 110 -38.72 1.32 8.55
N ALA A 111 -39.85 1.92 8.91
CA ALA A 111 -40.00 3.38 8.91
C ALA A 111 -39.33 4.04 10.13
N ASP A 112 -38.94 3.25 11.13
CA ASP A 112 -38.32 3.70 12.37
C ASP A 112 -36.84 4.12 12.14
N PRO A 113 -36.52 5.43 12.20
CA PRO A 113 -35.15 5.91 12.02
C PRO A 113 -34.21 5.50 13.16
N ASP A 114 -34.74 5.30 14.38
CA ASP A 114 -33.93 4.90 15.54
C ASP A 114 -33.48 3.45 15.43
N LEU A 115 -34.39 2.55 15.04
CA LEU A 115 -34.07 1.15 14.78
C LEU A 115 -33.05 1.03 13.64
N ASN A 116 -33.25 1.76 12.54
CA ASN A 116 -32.30 1.78 11.43
C ASN A 116 -30.92 2.31 11.85
N ALA A 117 -30.86 3.40 12.64
CA ALA A 117 -29.60 3.92 13.16
C ALA A 117 -28.85 2.90 14.03
N VAL A 118 -29.57 2.13 14.85
CA VAL A 118 -29.00 1.04 15.66
C VAL A 118 -28.49 -0.10 14.78
N LEU A 119 -29.27 -0.54 13.79
CA LEU A 119 -28.87 -1.58 12.84
C LEU A 119 -27.59 -1.22 12.08
N TYR A 120 -27.52 -0.01 11.53
CA TYR A 120 -26.30 0.50 10.89
C TYR A 120 -25.12 0.54 11.87
N THR A 121 -25.33 0.99 13.12
CA THR A 121 -24.26 1.08 14.13
C THR A 121 -23.74 -0.29 14.57
N ASN A 122 -24.63 -1.28 14.68
CA ASN A 122 -24.27 -2.65 15.03
C ASN A 122 -23.59 -3.37 13.87
N ARG A 123 -24.07 -3.16 12.63
CA ARG A 123 -23.38 -3.65 11.43
C ARG A 123 -21.99 -3.04 11.30
N ALA A 124 -21.85 -1.74 11.54
CA ALA A 124 -20.55 -1.08 11.58
C ALA A 124 -19.61 -1.68 12.64
N ALA A 125 -20.15 -2.07 13.80
CA ALA A 125 -19.38 -2.73 14.84
C ALA A 125 -18.83 -4.07 14.35
N ALA A 126 -19.67 -4.89 13.71
CA ALA A 126 -19.26 -6.19 13.18
C ALA A 126 -18.24 -6.01 12.04
N GLN A 127 -18.47 -5.06 11.13
CA GLN A 127 -17.52 -4.70 10.06
C GLN A 127 -16.17 -4.23 10.63
N TYR A 128 -16.17 -3.45 11.71
CA TYR A 128 -14.95 -3.00 12.38
C TYR A 128 -14.12 -4.19 12.90
N TYR A 129 -14.75 -5.15 13.56
CA TYR A 129 -14.06 -6.35 14.05
C TYR A 129 -13.58 -7.28 12.93
N LEU A 130 -14.18 -7.20 11.73
CA LEU A 130 -13.68 -7.86 10.52
C LEU A 130 -12.53 -7.10 9.84
N GLY A 131 -12.15 -5.91 10.31
CA GLY A 131 -11.14 -5.06 9.68
C GLY A 131 -11.64 -4.24 8.49
N ASN A 132 -12.94 -4.27 8.22
CA ASN A 132 -13.57 -3.56 7.09
C ASN A 132 -13.89 -2.10 7.46
N PHE A 133 -12.85 -1.32 7.79
CA PHE A 133 -13.01 0.03 8.36
C PHE A 133 -13.75 1.01 7.44
N ARG A 134 -13.58 0.90 6.11
CA ARG A 134 -14.30 1.75 5.13
C ARG A 134 -15.79 1.45 5.09
N SER A 135 -16.16 0.17 5.12
CA SER A 135 -17.57 -0.26 5.16
C SER A 135 -18.20 0.14 6.49
N ALA A 136 -17.49 -0.06 7.60
CA ALA A 136 -17.92 0.40 8.91
C ALA A 136 -18.12 1.93 8.95
N LEU A 137 -17.22 2.70 8.32
CA LEU A 137 -17.33 4.16 8.23
C LEU A 137 -18.57 4.60 7.42
N SER A 138 -18.88 3.91 6.32
CA SER A 138 -20.10 4.16 5.55
C SER A 138 -21.36 3.94 6.41
N ASP A 139 -21.39 2.83 7.16
CA ASP A 139 -22.50 2.46 8.04
C ASP A 139 -22.71 3.47 9.18
N VAL A 140 -21.65 3.88 9.88
CA VAL A 140 -21.79 4.91 10.94
C VAL A 140 -22.15 6.28 10.38
N THR A 141 -21.76 6.58 9.13
CA THR A 141 -22.15 7.83 8.47
C THR A 141 -23.64 7.81 8.13
N ALA A 142 -24.18 6.66 7.69
CA ALA A 142 -25.62 6.47 7.51
C ALA A 142 -26.37 6.57 8.85
N ALA A 143 -25.88 5.90 9.90
CA ALA A 143 -26.45 5.99 11.24
C ALA A 143 -26.47 7.43 11.77
N ARG A 144 -25.39 8.20 11.56
CA ARG A 144 -25.28 9.60 11.96
C ARG A 144 -26.26 10.50 11.21
N LYS A 145 -26.54 10.22 9.92
CA LYS A 145 -27.56 10.96 9.15
C LYS A 145 -28.97 10.74 9.70
N LEU A 146 -29.27 9.52 10.14
CA LEU A 146 -30.57 9.17 10.73
C LEU A 146 -30.71 9.74 12.15
N LYS A 147 -29.65 9.60 12.97
CA LYS A 147 -29.63 10.04 14.35
C LYS A 147 -28.29 10.74 14.67
N PRO A 148 -28.22 12.07 14.51
CA PRO A 148 -26.99 12.82 14.76
C PRO A 148 -26.50 12.74 16.21
N SER A 149 -27.41 12.54 17.17
CA SER A 149 -27.07 12.39 18.60
C SER A 149 -26.65 10.96 18.99
N HIS A 150 -26.50 10.04 18.04
CA HIS A 150 -26.17 8.65 18.35
C HIS A 150 -24.69 8.46 18.72
N LEU A 151 -24.38 8.63 20.01
CA LEU A 151 -23.01 8.60 20.54
C LEU A 151 -22.22 7.32 20.17
N LYS A 152 -22.87 6.14 20.16
CA LYS A 152 -22.21 4.88 19.77
C LYS A 152 -21.75 4.87 18.32
N ALA A 153 -22.52 5.46 17.40
CA ALA A 153 -22.12 5.62 16.00
C ALA A 153 -20.93 6.57 15.87
N ILE A 154 -20.95 7.68 16.62
CA ILE A 154 -19.86 8.67 16.59
C ILE A 154 -18.55 8.08 17.12
N ILE A 155 -18.59 7.40 18.27
CA ILE A 155 -17.43 6.69 18.84
C ILE A 155 -16.85 5.71 17.81
N ARG A 156 -17.72 4.98 17.11
CA ARG A 156 -17.31 4.00 16.10
C ARG A 156 -16.71 4.67 14.86
N GLY A 157 -17.25 5.80 14.41
CA GLY A 157 -16.68 6.57 13.30
C GLY A 157 -15.32 7.17 13.64
N ALA A 158 -15.15 7.69 14.85
CA ALA A 158 -13.85 8.16 15.35
C ALA A 158 -12.80 7.01 15.35
N LEU A 159 -13.19 5.82 15.80
CA LEU A 159 -12.34 4.62 15.72
C LEU A 159 -11.98 4.25 14.28
N CYS A 160 -12.96 4.23 13.36
CA CYS A 160 -12.70 3.89 11.96
C CYS A 160 -11.72 4.90 11.32
N HIS A 161 -11.88 6.20 11.61
CA HIS A 161 -10.95 7.22 11.12
C HIS A 161 -9.54 7.06 11.71
N LEU A 162 -9.42 6.67 12.99
CA LEU A 162 -8.12 6.35 13.59
C LEU A 162 -7.43 5.18 12.90
N GLU A 163 -8.14 4.08 12.64
CA GLU A 163 -7.60 2.90 11.95
C GLU A 163 -7.23 3.19 10.49
N LEU A 164 -8.01 4.05 9.83
CA LEU A 164 -7.72 4.55 8.48
C LEU A 164 -6.65 5.63 8.44
N LYS A 165 -6.08 6.03 9.59
CA LYS A 165 -5.09 7.12 9.73
C LYS A 165 -5.60 8.49 9.26
N HIS A 166 -6.91 8.67 9.19
CA HIS A 166 -7.57 9.95 8.91
C HIS A 166 -7.66 10.75 10.21
N PHE A 167 -6.52 11.24 10.71
CA PHE A 167 -6.44 11.78 12.07
C PHE A 167 -7.19 13.10 12.25
N ALA A 168 -7.29 13.93 11.21
CA ALA A 168 -8.02 15.20 11.27
C ALA A 168 -9.53 14.95 11.44
N GLU A 169 -10.07 14.01 10.67
CA GLU A 169 -11.45 13.57 10.73
C GLU A 169 -11.72 12.85 12.05
N ALA A 170 -10.81 12.01 12.55
CA ALA A 170 -10.94 11.38 13.86
C ALA A 170 -11.11 12.42 14.99
N VAL A 171 -10.34 13.52 14.96
CA VAL A 171 -10.49 14.64 15.92
C VAL A 171 -11.87 15.29 15.77
N SER A 172 -12.32 15.57 14.54
CA SER A 172 -13.64 16.17 14.28
C SER A 172 -14.77 15.31 14.83
N TRP A 173 -14.75 14.00 14.58
CA TRP A 173 -15.75 13.07 15.10
C TRP A 173 -15.71 13.00 16.64
N CYS A 174 -14.53 13.08 17.26
CA CYS A 174 -14.45 13.15 18.71
C CYS A 174 -15.02 14.46 19.26
N ASP A 175 -14.72 15.59 18.62
CA ASP A 175 -15.24 16.91 19.00
C ASP A 175 -16.78 16.92 18.93
N GLU A 176 -17.37 16.39 17.86
CA GLU A 176 -18.83 16.23 17.72
C GLU A 176 -19.43 15.36 18.84
N GLY A 177 -18.81 14.22 19.15
CA GLY A 177 -19.30 13.34 20.21
C GLY A 177 -19.19 13.96 21.61
N LEU A 178 -18.14 14.75 21.85
CA LEU A 178 -17.94 15.48 23.11
C LEU A 178 -18.90 16.67 23.28
N GLN A 179 -19.47 17.20 22.19
CA GLN A 179 -20.58 18.14 22.28
C GLN A 179 -21.87 17.49 22.79
N ILE A 180 -22.06 16.18 22.54
CA ILE A 180 -23.20 15.41 23.04
C ILE A 180 -22.96 14.94 24.47
N ASP A 181 -21.79 14.34 24.73
CA ASP A 181 -21.36 13.93 26.06
C ASP A 181 -19.90 14.33 26.32
N ALA A 182 -19.73 15.45 27.02
CA ALA A 182 -18.42 16.01 27.35
C ALA A 182 -17.59 15.12 28.31
N LYS A 183 -18.19 14.13 28.97
CA LYS A 183 -17.52 13.25 29.94
C LYS A 183 -17.22 11.86 29.38
N GLU A 184 -17.51 11.61 28.10
CA GLU A 184 -17.23 10.34 27.45
C GLU A 184 -15.72 10.10 27.34
N LYS A 185 -15.18 9.32 28.28
CA LYS A 185 -13.75 9.04 28.43
C LYS A 185 -13.12 8.52 27.14
N LYS A 186 -13.83 7.63 26.42
CA LYS A 186 -13.29 7.02 25.20
C LYS A 186 -13.03 8.05 24.11
N LEU A 187 -13.92 9.03 23.96
CA LEU A 187 -13.74 10.12 22.99
C LEU A 187 -12.59 11.04 23.39
N ILE A 188 -12.45 11.37 24.68
CA ILE A 188 -11.35 12.21 25.19
C ILE A 188 -10.00 11.55 24.88
N GLU A 189 -9.86 10.26 25.19
CA GLU A 189 -8.64 9.48 24.94
C GLU A 189 -8.33 9.38 23.44
N MET A 190 -9.32 9.02 22.62
CA MET A 190 -9.16 8.91 21.16
C MET A 190 -8.79 10.24 20.52
N ARG A 191 -9.40 11.34 20.97
CA ARG A 191 -9.07 12.69 20.49
C ARG A 191 -7.63 13.06 20.78
N SER A 192 -7.17 12.84 22.00
CA SER A 192 -5.78 13.09 22.40
C SER A 192 -4.79 12.26 21.57
N LYS A 193 -5.10 10.98 21.36
CA LYS A 193 -4.34 10.08 20.48
C LYS A 193 -4.32 10.59 19.03
N ALA A 194 -5.48 10.93 18.46
CA ALA A 194 -5.61 11.42 17.10
C ALA A 194 -4.82 12.72 16.88
N ASP A 195 -4.92 13.67 17.82
CA ASP A 195 -4.19 14.94 17.73
C ASP A 195 -2.66 14.75 17.81
N LYS A 196 -2.18 13.85 18.69
CA LYS A 196 -0.76 13.50 18.75
C LYS A 196 -0.26 12.90 17.44
N LEU A 197 -1.03 11.98 16.85
CA LEU A 197 -0.68 11.34 15.58
C LEU A 197 -0.70 12.34 14.43
N ARG A 198 -1.73 13.18 14.34
CA ARG A 198 -1.84 14.28 13.38
C ARG A 198 -0.63 15.21 13.41
N ARG A 199 -0.20 15.64 14.60
CA ARG A 199 0.98 16.52 14.75
C ARG A 199 2.26 15.84 14.30
N THR A 200 2.39 14.54 14.57
CA THR A 200 3.53 13.73 14.16
C THR A 200 3.59 13.62 12.64
N GLU A 201 2.48 13.27 12.00
CA GLU A 201 2.36 13.20 10.54
C GLU A 201 2.66 14.55 9.87
N GLN A 202 2.08 15.64 10.37
CA GLN A 202 2.35 16.99 9.83
C GLN A 202 3.83 17.38 9.95
N ARG A 203 4.49 17.02 11.06
CA ARG A 203 5.92 17.26 11.23
C ARG A 203 6.74 16.45 10.22
N ASP A 204 6.40 15.18 10.04
CA ASP A 204 7.13 14.28 9.15
C ASP A 204 6.95 14.68 7.68
N VAL A 205 5.74 15.09 7.28
CA VAL A 205 5.46 15.69 5.96
C VAL A 205 6.24 16.98 5.75
N ARG A 206 6.29 17.88 6.74
CA ARG A 206 7.10 19.11 6.65
C ARG A 206 8.59 18.81 6.48
N LYS A 207 9.11 17.84 7.21
CA LYS A 207 10.51 17.40 7.12
C LYS A 207 10.81 16.79 5.75
N ALA A 208 9.92 15.95 5.23
CA ALA A 208 10.04 15.35 3.91
C ALA A 208 10.05 16.42 2.81
N LYS A 209 9.09 17.36 2.83
CA LYS A 209 9.00 18.46 1.87
C LYS A 209 10.23 19.38 1.90
N LEU A 210 10.79 19.63 3.09
CA LEU A 210 12.03 20.40 3.21
C LEU A 210 13.24 19.65 2.62
N LYS A 211 13.34 18.34 2.85
CA LYS A 211 14.40 17.51 2.29
C LYS A 211 14.31 17.45 0.76
N GLU A 212 13.11 17.20 0.23
CA GLU A 212 12.82 17.17 -1.20
C GLU A 212 13.18 18.50 -1.86
N LYS A 213 12.74 19.63 -1.29
CA LYS A 213 13.10 20.97 -1.81
C LYS A 213 14.61 21.21 -1.79
N ARG A 214 15.32 20.75 -0.76
CA ARG A 214 16.78 20.87 -0.70
C ARG A 214 17.45 20.04 -1.79
N GLU A 215 16.98 18.82 -2.04
CA GLU A 215 17.49 17.93 -3.09
C GLU A 215 17.22 18.50 -4.49
N GLN A 216 16.02 19.06 -4.71
CA GLN A 216 15.68 19.76 -5.95
C GLN A 216 16.61 20.95 -6.20
N ASN A 217 16.76 21.85 -5.22
CA ASN A 217 17.67 22.99 -5.34
C ASN A 217 19.13 22.56 -5.60
N GLN A 218 19.56 21.45 -4.97
CA GLN A 218 20.90 20.90 -5.20
C GLN A 218 21.05 20.34 -6.61
N ASN A 219 20.05 19.62 -7.12
CA ASN A 219 20.05 19.08 -8.47
C ASN A 219 20.02 20.17 -9.54
N GLU A 220 19.22 21.21 -9.33
CA GLU A 220 19.19 22.38 -10.21
C GLU A 220 20.55 23.08 -10.27
N ALA A 221 21.21 23.28 -9.11
CA ALA A 221 22.55 23.85 -9.05
C ALA A 221 23.58 22.99 -9.80
N LEU A 222 23.50 21.66 -9.68
CA LEU A 222 24.35 20.74 -10.41
C LEU A 222 24.10 20.83 -11.92
N LEU A 223 22.85 20.81 -12.38
CA LEU A 223 22.53 20.95 -13.81
C LEU A 223 23.03 22.28 -14.38
N GLN A 224 22.85 23.38 -13.66
CA GLN A 224 23.38 24.69 -14.06
C GLN A 224 24.91 24.66 -14.18
N ALA A 225 25.60 24.03 -13.23
CA ALA A 225 27.06 23.91 -13.26
C ALA A 225 27.57 23.06 -14.44
N ILE A 226 26.87 21.97 -14.79
CA ILE A 226 27.18 21.12 -15.96
C ILE A 226 26.96 21.90 -17.26
N LYS A 227 25.80 22.58 -17.38
CA LYS A 227 25.47 23.41 -18.56
C LYS A 227 26.48 24.55 -18.75
N ALA A 228 26.85 25.24 -17.67
CA ALA A 228 27.85 26.32 -17.71
C ALA A 228 29.23 25.85 -18.19
N ARG A 229 29.55 24.56 -17.99
CA ARG A 229 30.79 23.94 -18.44
C ARG A 229 30.72 23.34 -19.84
N ASN A 230 29.58 23.42 -20.54
CA ASN A 230 29.37 22.81 -21.85
C ASN A 230 29.56 21.29 -21.88
N ILE A 231 29.29 20.61 -20.76
CA ILE A 231 29.37 19.15 -20.67
C ILE A 231 28.08 18.54 -21.24
N LYS A 232 28.22 17.55 -22.10
CA LYS A 232 27.09 16.88 -22.77
C LYS A 232 26.68 15.64 -22.00
N LEU A 233 25.40 15.53 -21.66
CA LEU A 233 24.83 14.37 -20.98
C LEU A 233 23.97 13.56 -21.96
N ILE A 234 24.02 12.23 -21.83
CA ILE A 234 23.07 11.29 -22.45
C ILE A 234 22.26 10.64 -21.33
N PHE A 235 20.94 10.77 -21.41
CA PHE A 235 20.00 10.06 -20.55
C PHE A 235 19.34 8.94 -21.37
N GLU A 236 19.50 7.68 -20.96
CA GLU A 236 19.04 6.50 -21.72
C GLU A 236 17.55 6.15 -21.53
N ALA A 237 16.72 7.06 -20.99
CA ALA A 237 15.28 6.86 -20.87
C ALA A 237 14.50 8.13 -21.21
N ALA A 238 13.43 7.92 -21.97
CA ALA A 238 12.53 8.90 -22.57
C ALA A 238 11.90 9.85 -21.54
N ASP A 239 12.20 11.14 -21.69
CA ASP A 239 11.24 12.25 -21.75
C ASP A 239 12.08 13.52 -21.96
N GLU A 240 11.83 14.25 -23.05
CA GLU A 240 12.57 15.47 -23.43
C GLU A 240 12.23 16.69 -22.53
N ASP A 241 11.59 16.46 -21.39
CA ASP A 241 11.22 17.50 -20.44
C ASP A 241 12.37 17.76 -19.45
N GLU A 242 12.86 19.02 -19.40
CA GLU A 242 13.91 19.45 -18.46
C GLU A 242 13.58 19.16 -16.99
N ASP A 243 12.29 19.10 -16.64
CA ASP A 243 11.80 18.78 -15.30
C ASP A 243 12.06 17.31 -14.92
N SER A 244 11.99 16.37 -15.86
CA SER A 244 12.31 14.94 -15.63
C SER A 244 13.81 14.71 -15.41
N VAL A 245 14.65 15.51 -16.05
CA VAL A 245 16.12 15.43 -15.92
C VAL A 245 16.60 15.82 -14.51
N SER A 246 15.94 16.78 -13.88
CA SER A 246 16.25 17.22 -12.50
C SER A 246 16.00 16.13 -11.46
N SER A 247 15.00 15.27 -11.71
CA SER A 247 14.66 14.11 -10.86
C SER A 247 15.60 12.93 -11.11
N GLY A 248 16.19 12.85 -12.31
CA GLY A 248 17.11 11.81 -12.75
C GLY A 248 18.58 11.99 -12.36
N LEU A 249 18.96 13.08 -11.68
CA LEU A 249 20.28 13.23 -11.04
C LEU A 249 20.44 12.39 -9.75
N SER A 250 19.70 11.28 -9.66
CA SER A 250 19.78 10.34 -8.54
C SER A 250 21.10 9.56 -8.56
N GLU A 251 21.35 8.82 -7.48
CA GLU A 251 22.55 8.00 -7.29
C GLU A 251 22.86 7.16 -8.54
N ASN A 252 24.13 7.16 -8.93
CA ASN A 252 24.57 6.27 -10.00
C ASN A 252 24.48 4.79 -9.54
N PRO A 253 24.61 3.79 -10.43
CA PRO A 253 24.51 2.37 -10.07
C PRO A 253 25.47 1.90 -8.97
N TYR A 254 26.51 2.69 -8.67
CA TYR A 254 27.53 2.44 -7.66
C TYR A 254 27.32 3.24 -6.37
N GLY A 255 26.19 3.94 -6.22
CA GLY A 255 25.82 4.70 -5.02
C GLY A 255 26.59 6.00 -4.80
N ALA A 256 27.39 6.46 -5.78
CA ALA A 256 28.07 7.74 -5.72
C ALA A 256 27.29 8.83 -6.47
N ARG A 257 27.53 10.08 -6.08
CA ARG A 257 26.79 11.23 -6.60
C ARG A 257 27.74 12.32 -7.08
N LEU A 258 27.39 12.92 -8.22
CA LEU A 258 27.97 14.18 -8.66
C LEU A 258 27.78 15.23 -7.55
N SER A 259 28.85 15.91 -7.20
CA SER A 259 28.83 16.91 -6.13
C SER A 259 29.48 18.21 -6.56
N LEU A 260 29.11 19.28 -5.88
CA LEU A 260 29.60 20.64 -6.12
C LEU A 260 30.32 21.10 -4.84
N ASP A 261 31.57 21.53 -4.96
CA ASP A 261 32.34 22.05 -3.82
C ASP A 261 31.91 23.49 -3.46
N GLY A 262 32.46 24.04 -2.38
CA GLY A 262 32.16 25.42 -1.94
C GLY A 262 32.65 26.52 -2.89
N GLN A 263 33.48 26.19 -3.88
CA GLN A 263 33.97 27.09 -4.93
C GLN A 263 33.19 26.93 -6.24
N GLY A 264 32.19 26.05 -6.27
CA GLY A 264 31.37 25.81 -7.44
C GLY A 264 31.94 24.77 -8.42
N ARG A 265 32.93 23.97 -8.02
CA ARG A 265 33.60 22.97 -8.85
C ARG A 265 32.98 21.60 -8.73
N LEU A 266 32.91 20.86 -9.84
CA LEU A 266 32.28 19.54 -9.88
C LEU A 266 33.26 18.44 -9.48
N SER A 267 32.76 17.44 -8.75
CA SER A 267 33.42 16.16 -8.53
C SER A 267 32.55 15.04 -9.05
N TRP A 268 33.05 14.30 -10.04
CA TRP A 268 32.33 13.27 -10.76
C TRP A 268 32.65 11.87 -10.25
N PRO A 269 31.68 10.96 -10.16
CA PRO A 269 32.01 9.55 -10.11
C PRO A 269 32.53 9.11 -11.49
N VAL A 270 33.69 8.47 -11.54
CA VAL A 270 34.36 8.11 -12.80
C VAL A 270 34.70 6.62 -12.82
N LEU A 271 34.55 5.99 -13.98
CA LEU A 271 34.87 4.59 -14.20
C LEU A 271 36.12 4.47 -15.09
N PHE A 272 37.13 3.76 -14.62
CA PHE A 272 38.24 3.30 -15.45
C PHE A 272 38.01 1.84 -15.83
N LEU A 273 38.14 1.57 -17.13
CA LEU A 273 37.89 0.27 -17.73
C LEU A 273 39.20 -0.29 -18.27
N TYR A 274 39.53 -1.53 -17.89
CA TYR A 274 40.73 -2.24 -18.29
C TYR A 274 40.33 -3.42 -19.18
N PRO A 275 40.07 -3.18 -20.49
CA PRO A 275 39.48 -4.18 -21.37
C PRO A 275 40.37 -5.41 -21.59
N GLU A 276 41.69 -5.30 -21.36
CA GLU A 276 42.63 -6.43 -21.47
C GLU A 276 42.31 -7.56 -20.49
N TYR A 277 41.87 -7.21 -19.29
CA TYR A 277 41.59 -8.15 -18.21
C TYR A 277 40.11 -8.17 -17.80
N ALA A 278 39.26 -7.46 -18.56
CA ALA A 278 37.84 -7.22 -18.22
C ALA A 278 37.66 -6.73 -16.77
N GLN A 279 38.56 -5.86 -16.31
CA GLN A 279 38.51 -5.25 -14.98
C GLN A 279 38.02 -3.81 -15.08
N SER A 280 37.59 -3.26 -13.95
CA SER A 280 37.23 -1.86 -13.85
C SER A 280 37.51 -1.34 -12.44
N ASP A 281 37.90 -0.09 -12.35
CA ASP A 281 37.98 0.63 -11.08
C ASP A 281 36.99 1.80 -11.06
N PHE A 282 36.42 2.03 -9.89
CA PHE A 282 35.43 3.06 -9.66
C PHE A 282 35.99 4.14 -8.72
N ILE A 283 36.05 5.37 -9.23
CA ILE A 283 36.48 6.55 -8.48
C ILE A 283 35.22 7.29 -8.05
N SER A 284 34.95 7.33 -6.75
CA SER A 284 33.71 7.91 -6.22
C SER A 284 33.62 9.44 -6.38
N ALA A 285 34.76 10.14 -6.33
CA ALA A 285 34.84 11.59 -6.45
C ALA A 285 36.14 12.03 -7.17
N PHE A 286 36.04 12.17 -8.49
CA PHE A 286 37.08 12.73 -9.35
C PHE A 286 36.81 14.22 -9.55
N HIS A 287 37.63 15.06 -8.91
CA HIS A 287 37.51 16.51 -9.01
C HIS A 287 37.83 16.99 -10.45
N GLU A 288 37.02 17.90 -10.99
CA GLU A 288 37.11 18.27 -12.40
C GLU A 288 38.47 18.86 -12.83
N ASP A 289 39.17 19.55 -11.92
CA ASP A 289 40.51 20.11 -12.15
C ASP A 289 41.65 19.10 -11.88
N SER A 290 41.35 17.90 -11.37
CA SER A 290 42.36 16.86 -11.16
C SER A 290 42.81 16.27 -12.49
N ARG A 291 44.09 15.87 -12.57
CA ARG A 291 44.63 15.23 -13.76
C ARG A 291 44.49 13.73 -13.69
N PHE A 292 44.36 13.08 -14.85
CA PHE A 292 44.29 11.61 -14.93
C PHE A 292 45.54 10.96 -14.33
N ILE A 293 46.72 11.50 -14.59
CA ILE A 293 47.98 10.95 -14.09
C ILE A 293 48.04 10.94 -12.56
N ASP A 294 47.48 11.95 -11.88
CA ASP A 294 47.49 12.01 -10.42
C ASP A 294 46.69 10.84 -9.82
N HIS A 295 45.54 10.52 -10.42
CA HIS A 295 44.74 9.36 -10.02
C HIS A 295 45.42 8.03 -10.40
N LEU A 296 45.95 7.91 -11.62
CA LEU A 296 46.63 6.68 -12.07
C LEU A 296 47.86 6.37 -11.22
N MET A 297 48.63 7.37 -10.79
CA MET A 297 49.78 7.18 -9.91
C MET A 297 49.40 6.63 -8.54
N VAL A 298 48.26 7.05 -7.98
CA VAL A 298 47.75 6.53 -6.71
C VAL A 298 47.20 5.12 -6.89
N MET A 299 46.37 4.90 -7.92
CA MET A 299 45.70 3.62 -8.16
C MET A 299 46.68 2.48 -8.48
N PHE A 300 47.71 2.78 -9.28
CA PHE A 300 48.73 1.82 -9.68
C PHE A 300 50.04 1.98 -8.89
N GLY A 301 50.00 2.69 -7.75
CA GLY A 301 51.13 2.75 -6.82
C GLY A 301 51.39 1.40 -6.15
N GLU A 302 50.32 0.63 -5.89
CA GLU A 302 50.38 -0.80 -5.55
C GLU A 302 49.94 -1.62 -6.76
N MET A 303 50.65 -2.72 -7.04
CA MET A 303 50.35 -3.55 -8.20
C MET A 303 49.03 -4.31 -8.00
N PRO A 304 48.07 -4.18 -8.93
CA PRO A 304 46.82 -4.92 -8.84
C PRO A 304 47.09 -6.41 -9.05
N SER A 305 46.35 -7.27 -8.32
CA SER A 305 46.56 -8.72 -8.34
C SER A 305 46.33 -9.37 -9.71
N TRP A 306 45.58 -8.73 -10.60
CA TRP A 306 45.29 -9.21 -11.94
C TRP A 306 46.40 -8.88 -12.95
N ASP A 307 47.28 -7.91 -12.66
CA ASP A 307 48.42 -7.56 -13.53
C ASP A 307 49.62 -8.48 -13.29
N SER A 308 49.48 -9.74 -13.71
CA SER A 308 50.51 -10.78 -13.55
C SER A 308 51.82 -10.43 -14.27
N GLU A 309 51.73 -9.65 -15.35
CA GLU A 309 52.86 -9.22 -16.18
C GLU A 309 53.50 -7.93 -15.69
N ARG A 310 52.92 -7.26 -14.68
CA ARG A 310 53.44 -6.02 -14.07
C ARG A 310 53.63 -4.89 -15.09
N LYS A 311 52.69 -4.76 -16.02
CA LYS A 311 52.77 -3.82 -17.14
C LYS A 311 51.94 -2.56 -16.95
N TYR A 312 51.00 -2.53 -16.00
CA TYR A 312 50.17 -1.36 -15.70
C TYR A 312 50.92 -0.33 -14.85
N CYS A 313 52.02 0.20 -15.40
CA CYS A 313 52.80 1.28 -14.78
C CYS A 313 52.26 2.64 -15.27
N PRO A 314 52.03 3.63 -14.37
CA PRO A 314 51.46 4.93 -14.75
C PRO A 314 52.10 5.62 -15.96
N ASP A 315 53.43 5.54 -16.11
CA ASP A 315 54.18 6.14 -17.22
C ASP A 315 53.90 5.51 -18.60
N HIS A 316 53.39 4.28 -18.61
CA HIS A 316 53.06 3.52 -19.82
C HIS A 316 51.55 3.40 -20.05
N LEU A 317 50.71 3.94 -19.16
CA LEU A 317 49.28 3.89 -19.32
C LEU A 317 48.80 4.95 -20.32
N GLU A 318 47.98 4.49 -21.26
CA GLU A 318 47.27 5.33 -22.20
C GLU A 318 45.79 5.32 -21.87
N VAL A 319 45.18 6.51 -21.85
CA VAL A 319 43.76 6.71 -21.53
C VAL A 319 43.01 7.06 -22.81
N TYR A 320 41.82 6.50 -22.98
CA TYR A 320 40.97 6.72 -24.13
C TYR A 320 39.51 6.92 -23.72
N PHE A 321 38.75 7.59 -24.58
CA PHE A 321 37.29 7.46 -24.59
C PHE A 321 36.80 7.09 -25.98
N GLU A 322 35.59 6.51 -26.03
CA GLU A 322 34.95 6.08 -27.26
C GLU A 322 33.82 7.02 -27.64
N ASP A 323 33.80 7.38 -28.92
CA ASP A 323 32.67 7.99 -29.60
C ASP A 323 31.89 6.89 -30.30
N GLU A 324 30.87 6.37 -29.60
CA GLU A 324 30.11 5.20 -30.06
C GLU A 324 29.37 5.44 -31.38
N ASP A 325 28.87 6.67 -31.60
CA ASP A 325 28.14 7.02 -32.84
C ASP A 325 29.02 6.88 -34.08
N ARG A 326 30.32 7.16 -33.94
CA ARG A 326 31.28 7.14 -35.05
C ARG A 326 32.19 5.91 -35.02
N ALA A 327 32.12 5.10 -33.96
CA ALA A 327 33.07 4.04 -33.67
C ALA A 327 34.54 4.55 -33.73
N GLU A 328 34.77 5.75 -33.20
CA GLU A 328 36.09 6.42 -33.14
C GLU A 328 36.61 6.43 -31.70
N LEU A 329 37.94 6.33 -31.53
CA LEU A 329 38.59 6.42 -30.24
C LEU A 329 39.38 7.72 -30.13
N TYR A 330 39.38 8.31 -28.93
CA TYR A 330 40.09 9.55 -28.65
C TYR A 330 41.07 9.31 -27.50
N GLN A 331 42.36 9.41 -27.79
CA GLN A 331 43.44 9.32 -26.81
C GLN A 331 43.50 10.59 -25.97
N VAL A 332 43.38 10.42 -24.67
CA VAL A 332 43.45 11.47 -23.65
C VAL A 332 44.88 11.52 -23.10
N PRO A 333 45.60 12.66 -23.23
CA PRO A 333 46.87 12.82 -22.55
C PRO A 333 46.67 12.68 -21.03
N PRO A 334 47.44 11.83 -20.31
CA PRO A 334 47.27 11.66 -18.85
C PRO A 334 47.44 12.95 -18.03
N MET A 335 48.13 13.95 -18.59
CA MET A 335 48.30 15.27 -17.98
C MET A 335 47.06 16.16 -18.06
N SER A 336 46.06 15.79 -18.85
CA SER A 336 44.81 16.54 -19.00
C SER A 336 44.01 16.47 -17.70
N THR A 337 43.18 17.48 -17.47
CA THR A 337 42.18 17.48 -16.40
C THR A 337 40.92 16.76 -16.86
N LEU A 338 40.10 16.29 -15.91
CA LEU A 338 38.81 15.71 -16.24
C LEU A 338 37.92 16.71 -17.00
N LEU A 339 37.86 17.97 -16.56
CA LEU A 339 37.06 19.02 -17.19
C LEU A 339 37.39 19.20 -18.67
N GLN A 340 38.68 19.26 -19.03
CA GLN A 340 39.12 19.41 -20.42
C GLN A 340 38.58 18.30 -21.33
N VAL A 341 38.51 17.07 -20.81
CA VAL A 341 38.00 15.92 -21.57
C VAL A 341 36.48 15.93 -21.64
N LEU A 342 35.79 16.24 -20.54
CA LEU A 342 34.33 16.35 -20.51
C LEU A 342 33.79 17.48 -21.40
N GLN A 343 34.60 18.51 -21.65
CA GLN A 343 34.30 19.61 -22.58
C GLN A 343 34.52 19.26 -24.05
N HIS A 344 35.11 18.09 -24.35
CA HIS A 344 35.39 17.71 -25.72
C HIS A 344 34.08 17.55 -26.52
N PRO A 345 33.97 18.08 -27.76
CA PRO A 345 32.72 18.07 -28.52
C PRO A 345 32.15 16.68 -28.84
N ARG A 346 32.98 15.63 -28.75
CA ARG A 346 32.61 14.23 -28.98
C ARG A 346 32.55 13.40 -27.70
N TYR A 347 32.75 14.00 -26.53
CA TYR A 347 32.55 13.31 -25.27
C TYR A 347 31.11 13.51 -24.81
N PHE A 348 30.47 12.41 -24.41
CA PHE A 348 29.12 12.43 -23.88
C PHE A 348 29.10 11.60 -22.59
N VAL A 349 28.70 12.22 -21.49
CA VAL A 349 28.59 11.54 -20.21
C VAL A 349 27.31 10.73 -20.19
N LYS A 350 27.44 9.41 -20.01
CA LYS A 350 26.31 8.50 -19.84
C LYS A 350 26.05 8.25 -18.36
N ALA A 351 24.77 8.20 -17.97
CA ALA A 351 24.35 7.87 -16.60
C ALA A 351 25.14 8.65 -15.50
N LEU A 352 25.48 9.91 -15.79
CA LEU A 352 26.25 10.81 -14.92
C LEU A 352 27.61 10.25 -14.44
N THR A 353 28.15 9.26 -15.14
CA THR A 353 29.39 8.56 -14.77
C THR A 353 30.31 8.52 -15.98
N PRO A 354 31.23 9.49 -16.13
CA PRO A 354 32.25 9.44 -17.16
C PRO A 354 33.04 8.14 -17.10
N ALA A 355 33.21 7.48 -18.25
CA ALA A 355 33.97 6.25 -18.38
C ALA A 355 35.17 6.46 -19.31
N PHE A 356 36.29 5.84 -18.97
CA PHE A 356 37.53 5.89 -19.74
C PHE A 356 38.15 4.51 -19.85
N LEU A 357 38.63 4.17 -21.05
CA LEU A 357 39.40 2.96 -21.30
C LEU A 357 40.86 3.24 -20.96
N VAL A 358 41.50 2.33 -20.24
CA VAL A 358 42.92 2.42 -19.87
C VAL A 358 43.62 1.16 -20.34
N CYS A 359 44.66 1.33 -21.15
CA CYS A 359 45.50 0.24 -21.65
C CYS A 359 46.98 0.55 -21.44
N VAL A 360 47.85 -0.46 -21.54
CA VAL A 360 49.29 -0.24 -21.60
C VAL A 360 49.72 0.09 -23.03
N GLY A 361 50.31 1.26 -23.21
CA GLY A 361 50.83 1.75 -24.49
C GLY A 361 51.86 0.79 -25.08
N GLY A 362 51.73 0.52 -26.38
CA GLY A 362 52.64 -0.36 -27.11
C GLY A 362 52.49 -1.86 -26.83
N SER A 363 51.64 -2.28 -25.88
CA SER A 363 51.32 -3.69 -25.61
C SER A 363 50.67 -4.37 -26.82
N SER A 364 50.79 -5.71 -26.90
CA SER A 364 50.15 -6.50 -27.95
C SER A 364 48.63 -6.34 -27.91
N PHE A 365 48.04 -6.35 -26.72
CA PHE A 365 46.63 -6.12 -26.52
C PHE A 365 46.21 -4.73 -27.04
N CYS A 366 46.86 -3.65 -26.60
CA CYS A 366 46.41 -2.31 -26.99
C CYS A 366 46.54 -2.09 -28.52
N LYS A 367 47.61 -2.59 -29.15
CA LYS A 367 47.75 -2.58 -30.62
C LYS A 367 46.62 -3.33 -31.33
N ASN A 368 46.21 -4.49 -30.80
CA ASN A 368 45.12 -5.28 -31.36
C ASN A 368 43.75 -4.64 -31.11
N TYR A 369 43.53 -4.06 -29.94
CA TYR A 369 42.29 -3.41 -29.55
C TYR A 369 42.02 -2.16 -30.38
N LEU A 370 43.07 -1.38 -30.67
CA LEU A 370 42.98 -0.19 -31.53
C LEU A 370 42.95 -0.54 -33.03
N ARG A 371 43.21 -1.80 -33.41
CA ARG A 371 43.31 -2.20 -34.82
C ARG A 371 41.97 -2.02 -35.54
N GLY A 372 42.00 -1.29 -36.66
CA GLY A 372 40.81 -1.05 -37.48
C GLY A 372 39.89 0.07 -36.97
N ARG A 373 40.21 0.70 -35.83
CA ARG A 373 39.52 1.90 -35.33
C ARG A 373 40.32 3.14 -35.67
N LYS A 374 39.63 4.26 -35.93
CA LYS A 374 40.29 5.56 -36.07
C LYS A 374 40.57 6.11 -34.69
N VAL A 375 41.84 6.41 -34.42
CA VAL A 375 42.29 6.96 -33.14
C VAL A 375 42.72 8.41 -33.35
N TYR A 376 42.08 9.32 -32.64
CA TYR A 376 42.41 10.74 -32.61
C TYR A 376 43.08 11.07 -31.28
N ARG A 377 43.80 12.19 -31.21
CA ARG A 377 44.38 12.69 -29.95
C ARG A 377 43.65 13.95 -29.52
N VAL A 378 43.19 13.97 -28.27
CA VAL A 378 42.61 15.16 -27.65
C VAL A 378 43.70 16.22 -27.51
N LYS A 379 43.37 17.46 -27.87
CA LYS A 379 44.30 18.59 -27.83
C LYS A 379 44.47 19.16 -26.44
#